data_AF-M7TUI5-F1
#
_entry.id   AF-M7TUI5-F1
#
_cell.length_a   1.000
_cell.length_b   1.000
_cell.length_c   1.000
_cell.angle_alpha   90.00
_cell.angle_beta   90.00
_cell.angle_gamma   90.00
#
_symmetry.space_group_name_H-M   'P 1'
#
loop_
_entity.id
_entity.type
_entity.pdbx_description
1 polymer ?
#
loop_
_entity_poly.entity_id
_entity_poly.type
_entity_poly.pdbx_seq_one_letter_code
_entity_poly.pdbx_strand_id
1 'polypeptide(L)'
;MALPGLSKGVSEQYMLQRHHRIFERILEEISDLDILSQKHSPTVFPVYAHAAEHEFVAEIFEWLKVCTSKVFGDRSPFQYWYDREKGTAGSDILSNQFCLLPRFVEVEDSHDIKSVDRVIIFCSEVIQDYLDDKRMKAYIEDIKDVYFKFEKECRLKTSSGLEEFKDEIRKIAKEYRTKDGYHRVLTELAFLEIRSIHMGRNHGIIPVLLSGDNIDYLPFFETDDRIWVSISLKSNDQLTKSMSLKHEAFLKLLCQVYTEDWEHINALKQCYKNCIKFESDIPPEKFENMLEREIGGVTKKINHKMRGNFRIGAQLHQPYNATATVQQNRCLAALRTTDPQVDKERIEETKGGLLGNVSN
;
A
#
# COMPACT_ATOMS: atom_id res chain seq x y z
N MET A 1 18.39 4.22 31.01
CA MET A 1 19.23 4.98 31.96
C MET A 1 18.58 6.33 32.17
N ALA A 2 18.45 6.83 33.41
CA ALA A 2 17.90 8.16 33.65
C ALA A 2 18.93 9.22 33.23
N LEU A 3 18.49 10.24 32.48
CA LEU A 3 19.32 11.41 32.19
C LEU A 3 19.68 12.12 33.52
N PRO A 4 20.93 12.58 33.73
CA PRO A 4 21.32 13.21 35.00
C PRO A 4 20.44 14.43 35.31
N GLY A 5 19.76 14.42 36.46
CA GLY A 5 18.99 15.56 36.98
C GLY A 5 17.48 15.57 36.68
N LEU A 6 16.94 14.58 35.96
CA LEU A 6 15.50 14.49 35.69
C LEU A 6 14.83 13.40 36.54
N SER A 7 13.62 13.66 37.02
CA SER A 7 12.80 12.62 37.67
C SER A 7 12.49 11.52 36.65
N LYS A 8 12.39 10.27 37.11
CA LYS A 8 12.21 9.09 36.25
C LYS A 8 11.06 9.24 35.24
N GLY A 9 9.95 9.85 35.64
CA GLY A 9 8.80 10.10 34.78
C GLY A 9 9.05 11.14 33.68
N VAL A 10 9.78 12.22 33.98
CA VAL A 10 10.12 13.25 32.97
C VAL A 10 11.13 12.70 31.95
N SER A 11 12.06 11.85 32.39
CA SER A 11 13.00 11.17 31.49
C SER A 11 12.31 10.17 30.55
N GLU A 12 11.24 9.50 30.97
CA GLU A 12 10.51 8.53 30.14
C GLU A 12 9.65 9.22 29.08
N GLN A 13 8.93 10.29 29.46
CA GLN A 13 8.14 11.10 28.54
C GLN A 13 9.00 11.79 27.47
N TYR A 14 10.19 12.26 27.86
CA TYR A 14 11.15 12.85 26.93
C TYR A 14 11.63 11.84 25.87
N MET A 15 11.98 10.62 26.30
CA MET A 15 12.38 9.55 25.36
C MET A 15 11.24 9.16 24.43
N LEU A 16 10.02 9.06 24.95
CA LEU A 16 8.83 8.77 24.17
C LEU A 16 8.60 9.80 23.04
N GLN A 17 8.76 11.09 23.35
CA GLN A 17 8.67 12.16 22.34
C GLN A 17 9.77 12.03 21.27
N ARG A 18 11.00 11.65 21.65
CA ARG A 18 12.08 11.45 20.68
C ARG A 18 11.82 10.24 19.78
N HIS A 19 11.41 9.10 20.33
CA HIS A 19 11.07 7.91 19.55
C HIS A 19 9.98 8.22 18.52
N HIS A 20 8.95 8.96 18.93
CA HIS A 20 7.88 9.41 18.05
C HIS A 20 8.41 10.36 16.98
N ARG A 21 9.22 11.36 17.36
CA ARG A 21 9.80 12.31 16.40
C ARG A 21 10.68 11.63 15.34
N ILE A 22 11.50 10.64 15.73
CA ILE A 22 12.27 9.83 14.78
C ILE A 22 11.33 9.15 13.79
N PHE A 23 10.26 8.53 14.30
CA PHE A 23 9.31 7.80 13.47
C PHE A 23 8.56 8.72 12.50
N GLU A 24 8.04 9.86 12.96
CA GLU A 24 7.42 10.88 12.11
C GLU A 24 8.33 11.31 10.98
N ARG A 25 9.61 11.60 11.28
CA ARG A 25 10.59 11.96 10.24
C ARG A 25 10.81 10.84 9.23
N ILE A 26 10.78 9.58 9.65
CA ILE A 26 10.84 8.45 8.71
C ILE A 26 9.59 8.39 7.83
N LEU A 27 8.39 8.64 8.37
CA LEU A 27 7.14 8.67 7.58
C LEU A 27 7.13 9.82 6.56
N GLU A 28 7.58 11.01 6.98
CA GLU A 28 7.76 12.17 6.10
C GLU A 28 8.65 11.81 4.90
N GLU A 29 9.78 11.14 5.14
CA GLU A 29 10.70 10.74 4.07
C GLU A 29 10.14 9.65 3.14
N ILE A 30 9.35 8.71 3.67
CA ILE A 30 8.62 7.74 2.84
C ILE A 30 7.66 8.48 1.89
N SER A 31 6.98 9.50 2.41
CA SER A 31 6.05 10.34 1.65
C SER A 31 6.78 11.18 0.60
N ASP A 32 7.87 11.84 0.96
CA ASP A 32 8.67 12.70 0.08
C ASP A 32 9.37 11.92 -1.04
N LEU A 33 9.79 10.68 -0.75
CA LEU A 33 10.34 9.76 -1.75
C LEU A 33 9.26 9.18 -2.67
N ASP A 34 7.98 9.41 -2.35
CA ASP A 34 6.82 8.90 -3.06
C ASP A 34 6.92 7.40 -3.36
N ILE A 35 7.29 6.61 -2.34
CA ILE A 35 7.51 5.17 -2.53
C ILE A 35 6.17 4.42 -2.63
N LEU A 36 5.17 4.85 -1.85
CA LEU A 36 3.95 4.06 -1.66
C LEU A 36 2.78 4.47 -2.56
N SER A 37 2.91 5.57 -3.31
CA SER A 37 1.85 6.11 -4.17
C SER A 37 2.12 5.96 -5.67
N GLN A 38 3.28 5.42 -6.05
CA GLN A 38 3.67 5.20 -7.44
C GLN A 38 2.65 4.35 -8.20
N LYS A 39 2.64 4.46 -9.54
CA LYS A 39 1.66 3.74 -10.37
C LYS A 39 1.62 2.23 -10.11
N HIS A 40 2.77 1.60 -9.86
CA HIS A 40 2.89 0.17 -9.57
C HIS A 40 2.66 -0.19 -8.10
N SER A 41 2.61 0.80 -7.19
CA SER A 41 2.39 0.54 -5.77
C SER A 41 1.02 -0.12 -5.56
N PRO A 42 0.97 -1.18 -4.72
CA PRO A 42 -0.22 -1.98 -4.51
C PRO A 42 -1.35 -1.19 -3.88
N THR A 43 -2.57 -1.53 -4.28
CA THR A 43 -3.80 -1.17 -3.59
C THR A 43 -3.99 -2.06 -2.35
N VAL A 44 -4.38 -1.46 -1.23
CA VAL A 44 -4.42 -2.13 0.08
C VAL A 44 -5.82 -2.06 0.67
N PHE A 45 -6.36 -3.15 1.21
CA PHE A 45 -7.62 -3.15 1.98
C PHE A 45 -7.40 -3.70 3.40
N PRO A 46 -7.62 -2.91 4.46
CA PRO A 46 -7.58 -3.36 5.83
C PRO A 46 -8.93 -3.97 6.27
N VAL A 47 -8.86 -5.14 6.90
CA VAL A 47 -9.98 -5.92 7.43
C VAL A 47 -9.83 -6.01 8.95
N TYR A 48 -10.84 -5.58 9.70
CA TYR A 48 -10.81 -5.60 11.17
C TYR A 48 -12.22 -5.64 11.77
N ALA A 49 -12.35 -6.31 12.91
CA ALA A 49 -13.58 -6.26 13.69
C ALA A 49 -13.72 -4.90 14.38
N HIS A 50 -14.76 -4.13 14.05
CA HIS A 50 -15.00 -2.80 14.64
C HIS A 50 -15.19 -2.87 16.17
N ALA A 51 -15.77 -3.95 16.71
CA ALA A 51 -15.94 -4.13 18.14
C ALA A 51 -14.61 -4.30 18.91
N ALA A 52 -13.51 -4.55 18.19
CA ALA A 52 -12.18 -4.67 18.75
C ALA A 52 -11.44 -3.32 18.82
N GLU A 53 -12.13 -2.17 18.69
CA GLU A 53 -11.57 -0.79 18.58
C GLU A 53 -10.18 -0.68 19.21
N HIS A 54 -9.17 -0.96 18.39
CA HIS A 54 -7.81 -1.00 18.85
C HIS A 54 -7.19 0.31 18.40
N GLU A 55 -6.81 1.15 19.35
CA GLU A 55 -6.15 2.45 19.10
C GLU A 55 -5.05 2.33 18.04
N PHE A 56 -4.28 1.25 18.09
CA PHE A 56 -3.25 0.93 17.10
C PHE A 56 -3.74 0.73 15.66
N VAL A 57 -4.95 0.21 15.43
CA VAL A 57 -5.52 0.13 14.06
C VAL A 57 -5.74 1.54 13.53
N ALA A 58 -6.30 2.45 14.34
CA ALA A 58 -6.45 3.84 13.95
C ALA A 58 -5.09 4.51 13.67
N GLU A 59 -4.08 4.27 14.52
CA GLU A 59 -2.71 4.75 14.30
C GLU A 59 -2.13 4.26 12.96
N ILE A 60 -2.29 2.97 12.62
CA ILE A 60 -1.84 2.43 11.32
C ILE A 60 -2.50 3.15 10.16
N PHE A 61 -3.81 3.39 10.24
CA PHE A 61 -4.54 4.06 9.16
C PHE A 61 -4.02 5.49 8.94
N GLU A 62 -3.77 6.23 10.02
CA GLU A 62 -3.18 7.55 9.93
C GLU A 62 -1.75 7.50 9.38
N TRP A 63 -0.92 6.52 9.78
CA TRP A 63 0.43 6.40 9.24
C TRP A 63 0.45 6.01 7.75
N LEU A 64 -0.44 5.11 7.31
CA LEU A 64 -0.61 4.80 5.89
C LEU A 64 -1.02 6.04 5.09
N LYS A 65 -1.89 6.87 5.65
CA LYS A 65 -2.32 8.13 5.05
C LYS A 65 -1.18 9.14 4.90
N VAL A 66 -0.38 9.33 5.96
CA VAL A 66 0.81 10.20 5.92
C VAL A 66 1.79 9.75 4.84
N CYS A 67 1.96 8.44 4.68
CA CYS A 67 2.81 7.86 3.64
C CYS A 67 2.15 7.79 2.25
N THR A 68 1.01 8.45 2.03
CA THR A 68 0.28 8.50 0.75
C THR A 68 -0.06 7.14 0.14
N SER A 69 -0.26 6.12 0.98
CA SER A 69 -0.63 4.77 0.57
C SER A 69 -2.02 4.71 -0.10
N LYS A 70 -2.17 3.86 -1.12
CA LYS A 70 -3.45 3.57 -1.81
C LYS A 70 -4.34 2.63 -1.00
N VAL A 71 -4.85 3.11 0.14
CA VAL A 71 -5.71 2.33 1.04
C VAL A 71 -7.18 2.46 0.66
N PHE A 72 -7.85 1.31 0.59
CA PHE A 72 -9.29 1.15 0.40
C PHE A 72 -9.94 0.66 1.69
N GLY A 73 -11.19 1.00 2.00
CA GLY A 73 -11.88 0.42 3.16
C GLY A 73 -13.38 0.66 3.16
N ASP A 74 -14.11 -0.11 3.98
CA ASP A 74 -15.57 -0.11 4.09
C ASP A 74 -16.23 1.26 4.25
N ARG A 75 -15.56 2.16 4.99
CA ARG A 75 -15.98 3.54 5.26
C ARG A 75 -14.78 4.46 5.09
N SER A 76 -14.27 4.57 3.88
CA SER A 76 -13.06 5.35 3.67
C SER A 76 -13.34 6.84 3.46
N PRO A 77 -12.72 7.74 4.24
CA PRO A 77 -12.59 9.15 3.89
C PRO A 77 -11.38 9.43 2.96
N PHE A 78 -10.71 8.41 2.40
CA PHE A 78 -9.50 8.59 1.58
C PHE A 78 -9.82 9.17 0.20
N GLN A 79 -9.06 10.17 -0.24
CA GLN A 79 -9.31 10.90 -1.49
C GLN A 79 -9.32 10.00 -2.75
N TYR A 80 -8.52 8.93 -2.76
CA TYR A 80 -8.50 7.93 -3.84
C TYR A 80 -9.84 7.18 -4.04
N TRP A 81 -10.76 7.27 -3.08
CA TRP A 81 -12.11 6.71 -3.21
C TRP A 81 -13.03 7.53 -4.09
N TYR A 82 -12.91 8.86 -4.06
CA TYR A 82 -13.81 9.73 -4.80
C TYR A 82 -13.69 9.51 -6.32
N ASP A 83 -12.48 9.21 -6.80
CA ASP A 83 -12.20 9.03 -8.23
C ASP A 83 -12.57 7.63 -8.76
N ARG A 84 -12.68 6.63 -7.89
CA ARG A 84 -12.91 5.24 -8.32
C ARG A 84 -14.35 4.98 -8.76
N GLU A 85 -15.32 5.75 -8.24
CA GLU A 85 -16.74 5.43 -8.37
C GLU A 85 -17.67 6.62 -8.61
N LYS A 86 -17.18 7.83 -8.91
CA LYS A 86 -18.05 9.03 -9.04
C LYS A 86 -19.03 9.20 -7.85
N GLY A 87 -18.66 8.71 -6.66
CA GLY A 87 -19.44 8.85 -5.43
C GLY A 87 -20.53 7.80 -5.11
N THR A 88 -20.70 6.71 -5.88
CA THR A 88 -21.71 5.66 -5.54
C THR A 88 -21.31 4.77 -4.36
N ALA A 89 -20.00 4.56 -4.16
CA ALA A 89 -19.39 3.74 -3.11
C ALA A 89 -19.74 4.15 -1.67
N GLY A 90 -20.19 5.40 -1.49
CA GLY A 90 -20.61 5.91 -0.18
C GLY A 90 -21.93 5.32 0.33
N SER A 91 -22.69 4.61 -0.51
CA SER A 91 -24.07 4.18 -0.20
C SER A 91 -24.23 2.68 0.09
N ASP A 92 -23.34 1.82 -0.38
CA ASP A 92 -23.40 0.36 -0.19
C ASP A 92 -22.04 -0.23 0.21
N ILE A 93 -21.89 -0.52 1.51
CA ILE A 93 -20.66 -1.07 2.08
C ILE A 93 -20.35 -2.46 1.51
N LEU A 94 -21.35 -3.26 1.17
CA LEU A 94 -21.12 -4.58 0.60
C LEU A 94 -20.50 -4.48 -0.80
N SER A 95 -20.85 -3.44 -1.56
CA SER A 95 -20.24 -3.20 -2.87
C SER A 95 -18.72 -3.04 -2.73
N ASN A 96 -18.27 -2.30 -1.71
CA ASN A 96 -16.85 -2.07 -1.42
C ASN A 96 -16.09 -3.37 -1.09
N GLN A 97 -16.74 -4.29 -0.38
CA GLN A 97 -16.13 -5.55 0.04
C GLN A 97 -15.86 -6.50 -1.12
N PHE A 98 -16.57 -6.40 -2.25
CA PHE A 98 -16.31 -7.26 -3.42
C PHE A 98 -14.89 -7.10 -3.99
N CYS A 99 -14.18 -6.01 -3.68
CA CYS A 99 -12.77 -5.87 -4.04
C CYS A 99 -11.83 -6.90 -3.37
N LEU A 100 -12.30 -7.60 -2.34
CA LEU A 100 -11.53 -8.64 -1.66
C LEU A 100 -11.52 -9.97 -2.44
N LEU A 101 -12.52 -10.21 -3.28
CA LEU A 101 -12.61 -11.43 -4.08
C LEU A 101 -11.46 -11.53 -5.11
N PRO A 102 -11.14 -12.75 -5.60
CA PRO A 102 -10.22 -12.92 -6.73
C PRO A 102 -10.58 -12.03 -7.91
N ARG A 103 -9.57 -11.62 -8.68
CA ARG A 103 -9.80 -10.86 -9.90
C ARG A 103 -10.63 -11.70 -10.88
N PHE A 104 -11.87 -11.28 -11.12
CA PHE A 104 -12.69 -11.77 -12.23
C PHE A 104 -11.97 -11.42 -13.54
N VAL A 105 -12.04 -12.29 -14.55
CA VAL A 105 -11.30 -12.19 -15.83
C VAL A 105 -11.29 -10.76 -16.38
N GLU A 106 -10.19 -10.37 -17.04
CA GLU A 106 -9.94 -9.05 -17.62
C GLU A 106 -11.04 -8.61 -18.60
N VAL A 107 -12.11 -8.00 -18.08
CA VAL A 107 -13.02 -7.19 -18.87
C VAL A 107 -12.41 -5.80 -18.92
N GLU A 108 -11.67 -5.52 -20.00
CA GLU A 108 -10.89 -4.28 -20.21
C GLU A 108 -11.70 -2.99 -20.01
N ASP A 109 -13.02 -3.04 -20.15
CA ASP A 109 -13.94 -1.88 -20.11
C ASP A 109 -14.97 -1.89 -18.98
N SER A 110 -14.81 -2.73 -17.94
CA SER A 110 -15.76 -2.70 -16.82
C SER A 110 -15.48 -1.52 -15.89
N HIS A 111 -16.51 -0.72 -15.60
CA HIS A 111 -16.54 0.22 -14.46
C HIS A 111 -16.59 -0.51 -13.10
N ASP A 112 -16.23 -1.79 -13.06
CA ASP A 112 -16.36 -2.66 -11.91
C ASP A 112 -15.23 -2.50 -10.90
N ILE A 113 -15.56 -2.84 -9.66
CA ILE A 113 -14.65 -2.82 -8.53
C ILE A 113 -13.55 -3.86 -8.74
N LYS A 114 -12.38 -3.41 -9.18
CA LYS A 114 -11.19 -4.27 -9.32
C LYS A 114 -10.77 -4.88 -7.97
N SER A 115 -10.33 -6.12 -8.00
CA SER A 115 -9.71 -6.78 -6.84
C SER A 115 -8.51 -5.98 -6.34
N VAL A 116 -8.36 -5.83 -5.02
CA VAL A 116 -7.17 -5.20 -4.42
C VAL A 116 -5.94 -6.10 -4.50
N ASP A 117 -4.77 -5.51 -4.49
CA ASP A 117 -3.50 -6.23 -4.59
C ASP A 117 -3.11 -6.87 -3.25
N ARG A 118 -3.30 -6.14 -2.14
CA ARG A 118 -2.94 -6.57 -0.78
C ARG A 118 -4.12 -6.40 0.17
N VAL A 119 -4.27 -7.33 1.11
CA VAL A 119 -5.21 -7.23 2.22
C VAL A 119 -4.43 -7.29 3.53
N ILE A 120 -4.73 -6.40 4.48
CA ILE A 120 -4.19 -6.45 5.84
C ILE A 120 -5.32 -6.93 6.75
N ILE A 121 -5.20 -8.12 7.34
CA ILE A 121 -6.19 -8.62 8.31
C ILE A 121 -5.67 -8.41 9.73
N PHE A 122 -6.39 -7.61 10.49
CA PHE A 122 -6.12 -7.36 11.90
C PHE A 122 -6.78 -8.43 12.77
N CYS A 123 -5.98 -9.42 13.13
CA CYS A 123 -6.34 -10.60 13.90
C CYS A 123 -6.53 -10.24 15.38
N SER A 124 -7.67 -10.61 15.94
CA SER A 124 -8.01 -10.40 17.36
C SER A 124 -8.90 -11.54 17.87
N GLU A 125 -8.97 -11.69 19.19
CA GLU A 125 -9.87 -12.65 19.85
C GLU A 125 -11.34 -12.46 19.43
N VAL A 126 -11.76 -11.23 19.11
CA VAL A 126 -13.12 -10.95 18.60
C VAL A 126 -13.37 -11.62 17.24
N ILE A 127 -12.38 -11.61 16.34
CA ILE A 127 -12.50 -12.33 15.05
C ILE A 127 -12.56 -13.83 15.29
N GLN A 128 -11.76 -14.34 16.24
CA GLN A 128 -11.79 -15.74 16.62
C GLN A 128 -13.18 -16.15 17.16
N ASP A 129 -13.77 -15.37 18.06
CA ASP A 129 -15.11 -15.61 18.60
C ASP A 129 -16.18 -15.68 17.49
N TYR A 130 -16.09 -14.75 16.52
CA TYR A 130 -16.99 -14.75 15.36
C TYR A 130 -16.81 -16.01 14.51
N LEU A 131 -15.57 -16.44 14.30
CA LEU A 131 -15.28 -17.65 13.55
C LEU A 131 -15.66 -18.90 14.31
N ASP A 132 -15.75 -18.90 15.64
CA ASP A 132 -16.19 -20.05 16.44
C ASP A 132 -17.72 -20.19 16.54
N ASP A 133 -18.49 -19.13 16.31
CA ASP A 133 -19.97 -19.18 16.28
C ASP A 133 -20.47 -20.00 15.08
N LYS A 134 -21.19 -21.09 15.36
CA LYS A 134 -21.78 -22.00 14.36
C LYS A 134 -22.69 -21.28 13.34
N ARG A 135 -23.42 -20.25 13.76
CA ARG A 135 -24.31 -19.48 12.87
C ARG A 135 -23.50 -18.65 11.89
N MET A 136 -22.37 -18.11 12.34
CA MET A 136 -21.48 -17.29 11.51
C MET A 136 -20.66 -18.17 10.57
N LYS A 137 -20.27 -19.39 11.00
CA LYS A 137 -19.75 -20.42 10.08
C LYS A 137 -20.74 -20.72 8.95
N ALA A 138 -22.03 -20.92 9.28
CA ALA A 138 -23.05 -21.15 8.26
C ALA A 138 -23.18 -19.99 7.28
N TYR A 139 -23.10 -18.74 7.76
CA TYR A 139 -23.09 -17.55 6.89
C TYR A 139 -21.90 -17.53 5.91
N ILE A 140 -20.69 -17.85 6.40
CA ILE A 140 -19.48 -17.92 5.58
C ILE A 140 -19.61 -19.02 4.51
N GLU A 141 -20.12 -20.20 4.90
CA GLU A 141 -20.37 -21.30 3.95
C GLU A 141 -21.42 -20.94 2.90
N ASP A 142 -22.53 -20.28 3.27
CA ASP A 142 -23.56 -19.85 2.32
C ASP A 142 -22.97 -18.91 1.25
N ILE A 143 -22.07 -17.99 1.63
CA ILE A 143 -21.36 -17.12 0.69
C ILE A 143 -20.45 -17.94 -0.24
N LYS A 144 -19.66 -18.85 0.33
CA LYS A 144 -18.73 -19.71 -0.42
C LYS A 144 -19.47 -20.60 -1.42
N ASP A 145 -20.56 -21.22 -1.01
CA ASP A 145 -21.37 -22.09 -1.87
C ASP A 145 -21.91 -21.33 -3.08
N VAL A 146 -22.41 -20.11 -2.87
CA VAL A 146 -22.85 -19.24 -3.98
C VAL A 146 -21.69 -18.89 -4.89
N TYR A 147 -20.54 -18.50 -4.34
CA TYR A 147 -19.37 -18.17 -5.14
C TYR A 147 -18.93 -19.36 -6.03
N PHE A 148 -18.67 -20.53 -5.42
CA PHE A 148 -18.18 -21.70 -6.15
C PHE A 148 -19.22 -22.26 -7.13
N LYS A 149 -20.51 -22.10 -6.85
CA LYS A 149 -21.57 -22.40 -7.81
C LYS A 149 -21.45 -21.51 -9.06
N PHE A 150 -21.42 -20.19 -8.87
CA PHE A 150 -21.32 -19.24 -10.00
C PHE A 150 -20.01 -19.39 -10.76
N GLU A 151 -18.92 -19.70 -10.08
CA GLU A 151 -17.63 -19.98 -10.69
C GLU A 151 -17.69 -21.24 -11.57
N LYS A 152 -18.19 -22.35 -11.03
CA LYS A 152 -18.32 -23.63 -11.75
C LYS A 152 -19.21 -23.49 -12.98
N GLU A 153 -20.26 -22.68 -12.89
CA GLU A 153 -21.15 -22.35 -14.01
C GLU A 153 -20.51 -21.35 -15.02
N CYS A 154 -19.26 -20.91 -14.78
CA CYS A 154 -18.53 -19.90 -15.56
C CYS A 154 -19.24 -18.53 -15.66
N ARG A 155 -20.14 -18.24 -14.71
CA ARG A 155 -20.99 -17.04 -14.72
C ARG A 155 -20.28 -15.81 -14.18
N LEU A 156 -19.26 -15.99 -13.34
CA LEU A 156 -18.40 -14.90 -12.85
C LEU A 156 -17.56 -14.23 -13.96
N LYS A 157 -17.54 -14.81 -15.17
CA LYS A 157 -16.83 -14.25 -16.34
C LYS A 157 -17.71 -13.34 -17.20
N THR A 158 -19.00 -13.21 -16.91
CA THR A 158 -19.92 -12.33 -17.65
C THR A 158 -20.43 -11.23 -16.73
N SER A 159 -20.66 -10.03 -17.28
CA SER A 159 -21.17 -8.92 -16.47
C SER A 159 -22.54 -9.23 -15.86
N SER A 160 -23.43 -9.91 -16.59
CA SER A 160 -24.73 -10.31 -16.05
C SER A 160 -24.61 -11.34 -14.92
N GLY A 161 -23.75 -12.34 -15.08
CA GLY A 161 -23.54 -13.35 -14.05
C GLY A 161 -22.84 -12.79 -12.81
N LEU A 162 -21.96 -11.81 -12.97
CA LEU A 162 -21.34 -11.09 -11.87
C LEU A 162 -22.36 -10.26 -11.08
N GLU A 163 -23.26 -9.53 -11.75
CA GLU A 163 -24.31 -8.78 -11.06
C GLU A 163 -25.30 -9.69 -10.34
N GLU A 164 -25.70 -10.80 -10.97
CA GLU A 164 -26.53 -11.82 -10.32
C GLU A 164 -25.85 -12.41 -9.08
N PHE A 165 -24.54 -12.69 -9.16
CA PHE A 165 -23.76 -13.12 -7.99
C PHE A 165 -23.79 -12.07 -6.87
N LYS A 166 -23.50 -10.80 -7.19
CA LYS A 166 -23.52 -9.70 -6.21
C LYS A 166 -24.89 -9.59 -5.53
N ASP A 167 -25.98 -9.76 -6.30
CA ASP A 167 -27.35 -9.73 -5.79
C ASP A 167 -27.68 -10.92 -4.87
N GLU A 168 -27.20 -12.13 -5.18
CA GLU A 168 -27.35 -13.28 -4.29
C GLU A 168 -26.60 -13.07 -2.96
N ILE A 169 -25.37 -12.53 -2.99
CA ILE A 169 -24.64 -12.18 -1.77
C ILE A 169 -25.39 -11.11 -0.96
N ARG A 170 -25.97 -10.09 -1.62
CA ARG A 170 -26.81 -9.08 -0.96
C ARG A 170 -28.03 -9.70 -0.26
N LYS A 171 -28.67 -10.70 -0.87
CA LYS A 171 -29.80 -11.42 -0.26
C LYS A 171 -29.36 -12.19 0.99
N ILE A 172 -28.25 -12.93 0.91
CA ILE A 172 -27.68 -13.68 2.04
C ILE A 172 -27.33 -12.72 3.19
N ALA A 173 -26.60 -11.64 2.90
CA ALA A 173 -26.25 -10.63 3.90
C ALA A 173 -27.49 -10.01 4.56
N LYS A 174 -28.55 -9.73 3.79
CA LYS A 174 -29.81 -9.18 4.30
C LYS A 174 -30.53 -10.15 5.23
N GLU A 175 -30.52 -11.44 4.93
CA GLU A 175 -31.13 -12.48 5.78
C GLU A 175 -30.40 -12.61 7.12
N TYR A 176 -29.07 -12.60 7.10
CA TYR A 176 -28.27 -12.77 8.31
C TYR A 176 -28.16 -11.50 9.15
N ARG A 177 -28.40 -10.31 8.57
CA ARG A 177 -28.31 -9.03 9.28
C ARG A 177 -29.21 -8.91 10.52
N THR A 178 -30.31 -9.66 10.59
CA THR A 178 -31.22 -9.68 11.74
C THR A 178 -30.87 -10.74 12.79
N LYS A 179 -29.87 -11.59 12.53
CA LYS A 179 -29.43 -12.65 13.43
C LYS A 179 -28.38 -12.11 14.40
N ASP A 180 -28.45 -12.52 15.67
CA ASP A 180 -27.46 -12.15 16.68
C ASP A 180 -26.07 -12.64 16.28
N GLY A 181 -25.05 -11.81 16.52
CA GLY A 181 -23.66 -12.09 16.18
C GLY A 181 -23.27 -11.73 14.74
N TYR A 182 -24.20 -11.24 13.91
CA TYR A 182 -23.85 -10.78 12.57
C TYR A 182 -22.98 -9.52 12.61
N HIS A 183 -21.82 -9.58 11.97
CA HIS A 183 -20.92 -8.46 11.76
C HIS A 183 -20.43 -8.43 10.30
N ARG A 184 -20.26 -7.22 9.75
CA ARG A 184 -19.84 -7.03 8.34
C ARG A 184 -18.50 -7.65 8.00
N VAL A 185 -17.61 -7.76 9.00
CA VAL A 185 -16.30 -8.40 8.86
C VAL A 185 -16.44 -9.87 8.44
N LEU A 186 -17.57 -10.53 8.73
CA LEU A 186 -17.79 -11.92 8.32
C LEU A 186 -17.85 -12.09 6.81
N THR A 187 -18.44 -11.12 6.10
CA THR A 187 -18.44 -11.11 4.63
C THR A 187 -17.02 -10.98 4.10
N GLU A 188 -16.23 -10.09 4.70
CA GLU A 188 -14.82 -9.90 4.36
C GLU A 188 -14.05 -11.20 4.57
N LEU A 189 -14.21 -11.85 5.72
CA LEU A 189 -13.58 -13.14 6.02
C LEU A 189 -13.95 -14.23 5.01
N ALA A 190 -15.22 -14.33 4.61
CA ALA A 190 -15.65 -15.25 3.58
C ALA A 190 -14.95 -14.98 2.23
N PHE A 191 -14.85 -13.70 1.84
CA PHE A 191 -14.13 -13.31 0.63
C PHE A 191 -12.64 -13.57 0.70
N LEU A 192 -12.01 -13.40 1.87
CA LEU A 192 -10.60 -13.73 2.08
C LEU A 192 -10.35 -15.24 2.00
N GLU A 193 -11.26 -16.06 2.51
CA GLU A 193 -11.16 -17.51 2.38
C GLU A 193 -11.28 -17.94 0.91
N ILE A 194 -12.29 -17.44 0.19
CA ILE A 194 -12.42 -17.66 -1.27
C ILE A 194 -11.14 -17.22 -2.00
N ARG A 195 -10.63 -16.02 -1.67
CA ARG A 195 -9.40 -15.47 -2.25
C ARG A 195 -8.21 -16.39 -2.04
N SER A 196 -8.05 -16.90 -0.83
CA SER A 196 -6.96 -17.82 -0.49
C SER A 196 -7.00 -19.12 -1.27
N ILE A 197 -8.21 -19.70 -1.43
CA ILE A 197 -8.42 -20.95 -2.17
C ILE A 197 -8.03 -20.76 -3.64
N HIS A 198 -8.40 -19.64 -4.26
CA HIS A 198 -8.10 -19.38 -5.67
C HIS A 198 -6.66 -18.99 -5.94
N MET A 199 -6.08 -18.16 -5.08
CA MET A 199 -4.78 -17.57 -5.34
C MET A 199 -3.62 -18.36 -4.71
N GLY A 200 -3.93 -19.37 -3.88
CA GLY A 200 -2.94 -20.12 -3.11
C GLY A 200 -2.01 -19.14 -2.38
N ARG A 201 -0.70 -19.43 -2.36
CA ARG A 201 0.32 -18.58 -1.72
C ARG A 201 0.42 -17.14 -2.25
N ASN A 202 -0.20 -16.83 -3.40
CA ASN A 202 -0.21 -15.49 -3.98
C ASN A 202 -1.43 -14.67 -3.56
N HIS A 203 -2.21 -15.12 -2.57
CA HIS A 203 -3.42 -14.42 -2.10
C HIS A 203 -3.15 -13.01 -1.56
N GLY A 204 -1.92 -12.66 -1.17
CA GLY A 204 -1.57 -11.28 -0.79
C GLY A 204 -2.27 -10.78 0.49
N ILE A 205 -2.71 -11.68 1.35
CA ILE A 205 -3.31 -11.40 2.66
C ILE A 205 -2.19 -11.39 3.70
N ILE A 206 -2.13 -10.35 4.52
CA ILE A 206 -1.07 -10.09 5.49
C ILE A 206 -1.70 -10.03 6.89
N PRO A 207 -1.39 -11.00 7.78
CA PRO A 207 -1.93 -11.02 9.13
C PRO A 207 -1.17 -10.09 10.08
N VAL A 208 -1.92 -9.28 10.84
CA VAL A 208 -1.43 -8.45 11.94
C VAL A 208 -2.11 -8.89 13.22
N LEU A 209 -1.36 -9.42 14.18
CA LEU A 209 -1.88 -9.94 15.43
C LEU A 209 -1.96 -8.82 16.47
N LEU A 210 -3.19 -8.37 16.77
CA LEU A 210 -3.49 -7.35 17.77
C LEU A 210 -3.59 -7.94 19.18
N SER A 211 -4.23 -9.11 19.31
CA SER A 211 -4.40 -9.85 20.56
C SER A 211 -4.37 -11.35 20.31
N GLY A 212 -4.18 -12.14 21.37
CA GLY A 212 -4.00 -13.59 21.30
C GLY A 212 -2.56 -14.02 20.96
N ASP A 213 -2.37 -15.33 20.87
CA ASP A 213 -1.05 -15.96 20.72
C ASP A 213 -0.78 -16.52 19.32
N ASN A 214 -1.82 -16.73 18.51
CA ASN A 214 -1.70 -17.26 17.15
C ASN A 214 -2.82 -16.78 16.21
N ILE A 215 -2.75 -17.21 14.95
CA ILE A 215 -3.74 -16.95 13.91
C ILE A 215 -4.33 -18.25 13.36
N ASP A 216 -4.18 -19.36 14.10
CA ASP A 216 -4.51 -20.72 13.63
C ASP A 216 -6.02 -20.90 13.41
N TYR A 217 -6.83 -19.99 13.96
CA TYR A 217 -8.27 -19.93 13.74
C TYR A 217 -8.65 -19.42 12.34
N LEU A 218 -7.73 -18.83 11.58
CA LEU A 218 -7.96 -18.41 10.21
C LEU A 218 -7.66 -19.57 9.25
N PRO A 219 -8.66 -20.09 8.51
CA PRO A 219 -8.52 -21.32 7.71
C PRO A 219 -7.61 -21.16 6.48
N PHE A 220 -7.12 -19.95 6.20
CA PHE A 220 -6.37 -19.60 4.99
C PHE A 220 -4.87 -19.37 5.20
N PHE A 221 -4.35 -19.57 6.41
CA PHE A 221 -2.90 -19.51 6.66
C PHE A 221 -2.35 -20.91 6.98
N GLU A 222 -1.39 -21.39 6.19
CA GLU A 222 -0.58 -22.55 6.58
C GLU A 222 0.42 -22.13 7.67
N THR A 223 0.71 -23.04 8.60
CA THR A 223 1.57 -22.77 9.77
C THR A 223 3.00 -22.34 9.42
N ASP A 224 3.42 -22.48 8.17
CA ASP A 224 4.74 -22.08 7.66
C ASP A 224 4.74 -20.74 6.91
N ASP A 225 3.58 -20.15 6.59
CA ASP A 225 3.46 -18.87 5.88
C ASP A 225 3.57 -17.65 6.83
N ARG A 226 4.39 -17.76 7.89
CA ARG A 226 4.45 -16.83 9.05
C ARG A 226 5.03 -15.45 8.73
N ILE A 227 4.28 -14.66 7.98
CA ILE A 227 4.51 -13.23 7.82
C ILE A 227 3.52 -12.50 8.75
N TRP A 228 3.64 -12.74 10.06
CA TRP A 228 2.85 -12.00 11.05
C TRP A 228 3.58 -10.80 11.62
N VAL A 229 2.83 -9.74 11.87
CA VAL A 229 3.25 -8.62 12.70
C VAL A 229 2.56 -8.81 14.05
N SER A 230 3.25 -9.45 15.00
CA SER A 230 2.75 -9.62 16.37
C SER A 230 3.08 -8.39 17.20
N ILE A 231 2.06 -7.85 17.85
CA ILE A 231 2.17 -6.75 18.79
C ILE A 231 1.76 -7.30 20.15
N SER A 232 2.62 -8.15 20.72
CA SER A 232 2.46 -8.58 22.11
C SER A 232 2.88 -7.42 23.01
N LEU A 233 1.96 -6.49 23.25
CA LEU A 233 2.10 -5.49 24.31
C LEU A 233 1.78 -6.20 25.62
N LYS A 234 2.81 -6.65 26.35
CA LYS A 234 2.58 -7.17 27.70
C LYS A 234 2.17 -5.98 28.58
N SER A 235 1.17 -6.17 29.44
CA SER A 235 0.65 -5.15 30.37
C SER A 235 1.69 -4.54 31.31
N ASN A 236 2.90 -5.13 31.39
CA ASN A 236 4.03 -4.66 32.18
C ASN A 236 5.19 -4.08 31.35
N ASP A 237 5.05 -3.90 30.03
CA ASP A 237 6.10 -3.28 29.22
C ASP A 237 6.19 -1.77 29.48
N GLN A 238 7.41 -1.24 29.54
CA GLN A 238 7.65 0.20 29.64
C GLN A 238 7.00 0.94 28.45
N LEU A 239 6.47 2.14 28.69
CA LEU A 239 5.68 2.87 27.71
C LEU A 239 6.49 3.20 26.43
N THR A 240 7.76 3.54 26.61
CA THR A 240 8.72 3.77 25.52
C THR A 240 8.99 2.52 24.68
N LYS A 241 9.11 1.36 25.33
CA LYS A 241 9.28 0.06 24.66
C LYS A 241 8.04 -0.33 23.86
N SER A 242 6.85 -0.11 24.43
CA SER A 242 5.56 -0.31 23.76
C SER A 242 5.48 0.51 22.45
N MET A 243 5.89 1.78 22.49
CA MET A 243 5.87 2.66 21.32
C MET A 243 6.87 2.24 20.23
N SER A 244 8.12 1.92 20.58
CA SER A 244 9.08 1.43 19.59
C SER A 244 8.61 0.15 18.92
N LEU A 245 7.95 -0.75 19.66
CA LEU A 245 7.38 -1.97 19.11
C LEU A 245 6.27 -1.66 18.10
N LYS A 246 5.38 -0.71 18.39
CA LYS A 246 4.34 -0.22 17.46
C LYS A 246 4.95 0.32 16.16
N HIS A 247 5.96 1.19 16.25
CA HIS A 247 6.63 1.76 15.07
C HIS A 247 7.38 0.69 14.26
N GLU A 248 8.10 -0.22 14.93
CA GLU A 248 8.79 -1.33 14.26
C GLU A 248 7.82 -2.28 13.57
N ALA A 249 6.67 -2.54 14.20
CA ALA A 249 5.58 -3.34 13.66
C ALA A 249 5.03 -2.71 12.38
N PHE A 250 4.76 -1.41 12.39
CA PHE A 250 4.30 -0.70 11.19
C PHE A 250 5.33 -0.71 10.05
N LEU A 251 6.60 -0.42 10.33
CA LEU A 251 7.65 -0.47 9.30
C LEU A 251 7.86 -1.90 8.75
N LYS A 252 7.65 -2.93 9.58
CA LYS A 252 7.62 -4.32 9.15
C LYS A 252 6.42 -4.61 8.25
N LEU A 253 5.23 -4.09 8.60
CA LEU A 253 4.03 -4.20 7.77
C LEU A 253 4.25 -3.57 6.39
N LEU A 254 4.84 -2.38 6.31
CA LEU A 254 5.16 -1.74 5.03
C LEU A 254 6.07 -2.63 4.16
N CYS A 255 7.10 -3.25 4.74
CA CYS A 255 7.97 -4.18 4.01
C CYS A 255 7.20 -5.38 3.41
N GLN A 256 6.09 -5.80 4.02
CA GLN A 256 5.30 -6.95 3.58
C GLN A 256 4.26 -6.56 2.53
N VAL A 257 3.69 -5.35 2.66
CA VAL A 257 2.74 -4.80 1.69
C VAL A 257 3.45 -4.44 0.38
N TYR A 258 4.57 -3.73 0.47
CA TYR A 258 5.29 -3.14 -0.65
C TYR A 258 6.55 -3.95 -0.98
N THR A 259 6.34 -5.16 -1.49
CA THR A 259 7.44 -6.10 -1.77
C THR A 259 8.40 -5.62 -2.86
N GLU A 260 7.93 -4.83 -3.82
CA GLU A 260 8.76 -4.27 -4.90
C GLU A 260 9.72 -3.18 -4.37
N ASP A 261 9.27 -2.39 -3.40
CA ASP A 261 10.04 -1.34 -2.75
C ASP A 261 10.66 -1.76 -1.42
N TRP A 262 10.67 -3.08 -1.14
CA TRP A 262 11.10 -3.65 0.13
C TRP A 262 12.48 -3.15 0.54
N GLU A 263 13.42 -3.03 -0.39
CA GLU A 263 14.79 -2.59 -0.09
C GLU A 263 14.84 -1.16 0.43
N HIS A 264 14.03 -0.25 -0.13
CA HIS A 264 13.98 1.16 0.28
C HIS A 264 13.33 1.30 1.66
N ILE A 265 12.20 0.63 1.85
CA ILE A 265 11.47 0.63 3.13
C ILE A 265 12.30 -0.03 4.22
N ASN A 266 12.97 -1.14 3.92
CA ASN A 266 13.85 -1.79 4.88
C ASN A 266 15.07 -0.91 5.24
N ALA A 267 15.62 -0.15 4.30
CA ALA A 267 16.69 0.80 4.61
C ALA A 267 16.24 1.89 5.61
N LEU A 268 15.05 2.46 5.42
CA LEU A 268 14.45 3.43 6.34
C LEU A 268 14.11 2.78 7.70
N LYS A 269 13.64 1.53 7.69
CA LYS A 269 13.43 0.73 8.92
C LYS A 269 14.72 0.50 9.70
N GLN A 270 15.83 0.20 9.04
CA GLN A 270 17.13 0.09 9.71
C GLN A 270 17.60 1.46 10.23
N CYS A 271 17.33 2.53 9.49
CA CYS A 271 17.60 3.90 9.95
C CYS A 271 16.86 4.21 11.26
N TYR A 272 15.56 3.90 11.33
CA TYR A 272 14.75 4.05 12.54
C TYR A 272 15.39 3.35 13.74
N LYS A 273 15.76 2.06 13.58
CA LYS A 273 16.41 1.26 14.62
C LYS A 273 17.74 1.83 15.08
N ASN A 274 18.52 2.38 14.15
CA ASN A 274 19.80 3.00 14.47
C ASN A 274 19.60 4.30 15.25
N CYS A 275 18.67 5.16 14.82
CA CYS A 275 18.37 6.42 15.50
C CYS A 275 17.93 6.19 16.96
N ILE A 276 17.06 5.21 17.22
CA ILE A 276 16.66 4.84 18.60
C ILE A 276 17.86 4.42 19.44
N LYS A 277 18.75 3.57 18.88
CA LYS A 277 19.94 3.12 19.62
C LYS A 277 20.86 4.28 20.01
N PHE A 278 21.02 5.26 19.13
CA PHE A 278 21.92 6.39 19.35
C PHE A 278 21.32 7.50 20.21
N GLU A 279 19.99 7.60 20.30
CA GLU A 279 19.35 8.75 20.96
C GLU A 279 19.68 8.85 22.46
N SER A 280 19.95 7.72 23.11
CA SER A 280 20.27 7.64 24.54
C SER A 280 21.58 8.36 24.90
N ASP A 281 22.49 8.48 23.93
CA ASP A 281 23.83 9.04 24.11
C ASP A 281 23.95 10.47 23.57
N ILE A 282 22.87 11.02 22.99
CA ILE A 282 22.90 12.30 22.27
C ILE A 282 22.23 13.40 23.10
N PRO A 283 22.96 14.49 23.41
CA PRO A 283 22.38 15.66 24.06
C PRO A 283 21.17 16.23 23.29
N PRO A 284 20.17 16.79 23.98
CA PRO A 284 18.98 17.35 23.35
C PRO A 284 19.27 18.30 22.19
N GLU A 285 20.26 19.19 22.36
CA GLU A 285 20.65 20.19 21.36
C GLU A 285 21.29 19.62 20.09
N LYS A 286 21.75 18.37 20.12
CA LYS A 286 22.35 17.68 18.97
C LYS A 286 21.40 16.70 18.29
N PHE A 287 20.18 16.56 18.80
CA PHE A 287 19.21 15.57 18.32
C PHE A 287 18.85 15.76 16.85
N GLU A 288 18.36 16.94 16.49
CA GLU A 288 17.89 17.24 15.14
C GLU A 288 19.03 17.11 14.12
N ASN A 289 20.23 17.60 14.45
CA ASN A 289 21.42 17.43 13.61
C ASN A 289 21.79 15.96 13.38
N MET A 290 21.58 15.09 14.37
CA MET A 290 21.76 13.65 14.19
C MET A 290 20.68 13.09 13.26
N LEU A 291 19.40 13.44 13.47
CA LEU A 291 18.31 12.96 12.61
C LEU A 291 18.55 13.34 11.15
N GLU A 292 18.84 14.61 10.88
CA GLU A 292 19.13 15.10 9.51
C GLU A 292 20.29 14.34 8.86
N ARG A 293 21.35 14.06 9.62
CA ARG A 293 22.51 13.34 9.11
C ARG A 293 22.18 11.88 8.79
N GLU A 294 21.57 11.16 9.72
CA GLU A 294 21.28 9.73 9.57
C GLU A 294 20.22 9.48 8.51
N ILE A 295 19.07 10.16 8.64
CA ILE A 295 17.94 10.03 7.73
C ILE A 295 18.32 10.56 6.35
N GLY A 296 18.85 11.79 6.27
CA GLY A 296 19.27 12.38 5.00
C GLY A 296 20.36 11.58 4.28
N GLY A 297 21.22 10.87 5.02
CA GLY A 297 22.19 9.93 4.47
C GLY A 297 21.55 8.73 3.78
N VAL A 298 20.51 8.14 4.38
CA VAL A 298 19.75 7.01 3.81
C VAL A 298 18.89 7.47 2.63
N THR A 299 18.17 8.59 2.76
CA THR A 299 17.35 9.17 1.70
C THR A 299 18.16 9.48 0.44
N LYS A 300 19.37 10.05 0.58
CA LYS A 300 20.27 10.29 -0.56
C LYS A 300 20.66 9.00 -1.29
N LYS A 301 20.90 7.91 -0.55
CA LYS A 301 21.23 6.60 -1.14
C LYS A 301 20.04 6.01 -1.89
N ILE A 302 18.84 6.08 -1.30
CA ILE A 302 17.60 5.62 -1.95
C ILE A 302 17.36 6.42 -3.24
N ASN A 303 17.39 7.75 -3.18
CA ASN A 303 17.23 8.61 -4.34
C ASN A 303 18.23 8.30 -5.47
N HIS A 304 19.50 8.07 -5.12
CA HIS A 304 20.51 7.70 -6.10
C HIS A 304 20.16 6.38 -6.81
N LYS A 305 19.71 5.38 -6.04
CA LYS A 305 19.31 4.06 -6.57
C LYS A 305 18.07 4.15 -7.47
N MET A 306 17.03 4.87 -7.03
CA MET A 306 15.81 5.08 -7.82
C MET A 306 16.12 5.78 -9.15
N ARG A 307 16.96 6.81 -9.15
CA ARG A 307 17.43 7.48 -10.38
C ARG A 307 18.28 6.56 -11.28
N GLY A 308 19.10 5.70 -10.68
CA GLY A 308 19.87 4.68 -11.41
C GLY A 308 18.96 3.70 -12.16
N ASN A 309 17.94 3.17 -11.48
CA ASN A 309 16.97 2.25 -12.07
C ASN A 309 16.19 2.89 -13.24
N PHE A 310 15.81 4.17 -13.10
CA PHE A 310 15.12 4.90 -14.17
C PHE A 310 15.99 5.05 -15.43
N ARG A 311 17.30 5.33 -15.26
CA ARG A 311 18.24 5.45 -16.38
C ARG A 311 18.43 4.13 -17.14
N ILE A 312 18.49 3.01 -16.41
CA ILE A 312 18.64 1.67 -17.01
C ILE A 312 17.35 1.26 -17.73
N GLY A 313 16.17 1.50 -17.12
CA GLY A 313 14.88 1.21 -17.75
C GLY A 313 14.65 2.00 -19.04
N ALA A 314 15.03 3.28 -19.06
CA ALA A 314 14.96 4.12 -20.27
C ALA A 314 15.90 3.63 -21.40
N GLN A 315 17.04 3.03 -21.05
CA GLN A 315 17.97 2.44 -22.03
C GLN A 315 17.46 1.11 -22.60
N LEU A 316 16.75 0.30 -21.80
CA LEU A 316 16.17 -0.97 -22.23
C LEU A 316 14.89 -0.81 -23.08
N HIS A 317 14.16 0.30 -22.90
CA HIS A 317 12.93 0.60 -23.67
C HIS A 317 13.14 1.43 -24.95
N GLN A 318 14.38 1.74 -25.35
CA GLN A 318 14.60 2.24 -26.71
C GLN A 318 14.48 1.08 -27.70
N PRO A 319 13.51 1.09 -28.64
CA PRO A 319 13.54 0.15 -29.74
C PRO A 319 14.80 0.42 -30.54
N TYR A 320 15.70 -0.56 -30.61
CA TYR A 320 16.91 -0.49 -31.41
C TYR A 320 16.53 -0.40 -32.90
N ASN A 321 16.26 0.80 -33.38
CA ASN A 321 16.04 1.10 -34.79
C ASN A 321 17.35 1.60 -35.39
N ALA A 322 18.19 0.66 -35.81
CA ALA A 322 19.52 0.91 -36.36
C ALA A 322 19.53 1.94 -37.51
N THR A 323 18.43 2.06 -38.26
CA THR A 323 18.26 3.02 -39.36
C THR A 323 18.09 4.47 -38.88
N ALA A 324 17.38 4.71 -37.76
CA ALA A 324 17.17 6.06 -37.23
C ALA A 324 18.47 6.67 -36.68
N THR A 325 19.29 5.86 -36.01
CA THR A 325 20.58 6.29 -35.45
C THR A 325 21.59 6.63 -36.56
N VAL A 326 21.57 5.92 -37.69
CA VAL A 326 22.42 6.22 -38.86
C VAL A 326 22.00 7.52 -39.54
N GLN A 327 20.70 7.80 -39.64
CA GLN A 327 20.19 9.02 -40.27
C GLN A 327 20.43 10.25 -39.41
N GLN A 328 20.30 10.14 -38.09
CA GLN A 328 20.59 11.21 -37.14
C GLN A 328 22.10 11.54 -37.12
N ASN A 329 22.98 10.53 -37.19
CA ASN A 329 24.42 10.73 -37.30
C ASN A 329 24.84 11.31 -38.66
N ARG A 330 24.14 10.99 -39.76
CA ARG A 330 24.35 11.64 -41.07
C ARG A 330 23.94 13.11 -41.08
N CYS A 331 22.82 13.47 -40.44
CA CYS A 331 22.41 14.87 -40.30
C CYS A 331 23.40 15.67 -39.44
N LEU A 332 23.92 15.09 -38.36
CA LEU A 332 24.92 15.74 -37.51
C LEU A 332 26.29 15.87 -38.18
N ALA A 333 26.65 14.94 -39.08
CA ALA A 333 27.86 15.05 -39.89
C ALA A 333 27.73 16.15 -40.96
N ALA A 334 26.57 16.26 -41.62
CA ALA A 334 26.31 17.31 -42.60
C ALA A 334 26.33 18.73 -42.01
N LEU A 335 25.87 18.88 -40.75
CA LEU A 335 25.91 20.14 -40.00
C LEU A 335 27.33 20.55 -39.56
N ARG A 336 28.32 19.67 -39.63
CA ARG A 336 29.72 19.96 -39.29
C ARG A 336 30.58 20.34 -40.50
N THR A 337 30.04 20.23 -41.71
CA THR A 337 30.79 20.42 -42.97
C THR A 337 30.35 21.61 -43.80
N THR A 338 29.35 22.39 -43.36
CA THR A 338 28.97 23.61 -44.08
C THR A 338 29.87 24.78 -43.68
N ASP A 339 30.61 25.28 -44.67
CA ASP A 339 31.39 26.51 -44.58
C ASP A 339 30.43 27.70 -44.30
N PRO A 340 30.65 28.48 -43.22
CA PRO A 340 29.80 29.60 -42.84
C PRO A 340 29.61 30.66 -43.94
N GLN A 341 30.55 30.79 -44.90
CA GLN A 341 30.40 31.72 -46.01
C GLN A 341 29.36 31.25 -47.04
N VAL A 342 29.28 29.94 -47.29
CA VAL A 342 28.32 29.35 -48.24
C VAL A 342 26.90 29.39 -47.66
N ASP A 343 26.76 29.23 -46.34
CA ASP A 343 25.47 29.36 -45.66
C ASP A 343 24.95 30.80 -45.66
N LYS A 344 25.84 31.80 -45.62
CA LYS A 344 25.44 33.21 -45.73
C LYS A 344 24.90 33.56 -47.12
N GLU A 345 25.56 33.10 -48.19
CA GLU A 345 25.09 33.29 -49.57
C GLU A 345 23.73 32.61 -49.80
N ARG A 346 23.54 31.38 -49.29
CA ARG A 346 22.27 30.64 -49.40
C ARG A 346 21.11 31.32 -48.66
N ILE A 347 21.38 31.94 -47.51
CA ILE A 347 20.38 32.68 -46.72
C ILE A 347 20.03 34.02 -47.38
N GLU A 348 20.97 34.66 -48.07
CA GLU A 348 20.70 35.89 -48.80
C GLU A 348 19.91 35.64 -50.10
N GLU A 349 20.15 34.53 -50.81
CA GLU A 349 19.34 34.12 -51.98
C GLU A 349 17.88 33.79 -51.63
N THR A 350 17.60 33.34 -50.41
CA THR A 350 16.25 32.91 -50.00
C THR A 350 15.38 34.02 -49.38
N LYS A 351 15.87 35.25 -49.28
CA LYS A 351 15.12 36.42 -48.74
C LYS A 351 14.04 37.01 -49.67
N GLY A 352 13.64 36.31 -50.75
CA GLY A 352 12.65 36.79 -51.71
C GLY A 352 11.31 36.03 -51.75
N GLY A 353 10.98 35.16 -50.79
CA GLY A 353 9.91 34.16 -51.01
C GLY A 353 8.83 33.97 -49.95
N LEU A 354 8.82 34.68 -48.81
CA LEU A 354 7.92 34.33 -47.68
C LEU A 354 7.10 35.51 -47.11
N LEU A 355 6.87 36.56 -47.90
CA LEU A 355 5.85 37.57 -47.64
C LEU A 355 5.01 37.78 -48.90
N GLY A 356 4.01 36.90 -49.09
CA GLY A 356 3.05 36.98 -50.18
C GLY A 356 1.78 36.22 -49.84
N ASN A 357 0.77 36.99 -49.42
CA ASN A 357 -0.67 36.69 -49.45
C ASN A 357 -1.22 35.58 -48.55
N VAL A 358 -1.83 35.96 -47.42
CA VAL A 358 -3.27 35.75 -47.17
C VAL A 358 -3.79 36.84 -46.21
N SER A 359 -4.45 37.86 -46.76
CA SER A 359 -5.50 38.64 -46.09
C SER A 359 -6.79 38.41 -46.88
N ASN A 360 -7.93 38.38 -46.19
CA ASN A 360 -9.30 38.31 -46.74
C ASN A 360 -9.56 39.29 -47.88
#